data_AF-A0A9D6EHZ0-F1
#
_entry.id   AF-A0A9D6EHZ0-F1
#
_cell.length_a   1.000
_cell.length_b   1.000
_cell.length_c   1.000
_cell.angle_alpha   90.00
_cell.angle_beta   90.00
_cell.angle_gamma   90.00
#
_symmetry.space_group_name_H-M   'P 1'
#
loop_
_entity.id
_entity.type
_entity.pdbx_description
1 polymer ?
#
loop_
_entity_poly.entity_id
_entity_poly.type
_entity_poly.pdbx_seq_one_letter_code
_entity_poly.pdbx_strand_id
1 'polypeptide(L)'
;MTPLKVVHYINQFFGGIGGEDKADASPTYRSGPVGPGTALARHLGAGATVVGTLICGDNYFVEHTDEAVTELLQLAKTYDADVLVA
;
A
#
# COMPACT_ATOMS: atom_id res chain seq x y z
N MET A 1 5.97 -24.45 4.92
CA MET A 1 6.40 -23.08 5.30
C MET A 1 5.18 -22.19 5.23
N THR A 2 5.02 -21.26 6.18
CA THR A 2 3.91 -20.28 6.14
C THR A 2 4.23 -19.23 5.06
N PRO A 3 3.30 -18.89 4.15
CA PRO A 3 3.52 -17.84 3.16
C PRO A 3 3.79 -16.49 3.83
N LEU A 4 4.73 -15.71 3.29
CA LEU A 4 4.99 -14.35 3.78
C LEU A 4 3.78 -13.44 3.53
N LYS A 5 3.44 -12.62 4.52
CA LYS A 5 2.40 -11.59 4.42
C LYS A 5 3.02 -10.30 3.91
N VAL A 6 2.56 -9.84 2.75
CA VAL A 6 3.08 -8.65 2.07
C VAL A 6 2.04 -7.55 2.11
N VAL A 7 2.46 -6.34 2.44
CA VAL A 7 1.69 -5.11 2.20
C VAL A 7 2.37 -4.33 1.07
N HIS A 8 1.59 -3.88 0.10
CA HIS A 8 2.08 -3.14 -1.04
C HIS A 8 1.72 -1.65 -0.90
N TYR A 9 2.69 -0.76 -0.93
CA TYR A 9 2.48 0.68 -0.94
C TYR A 9 2.48 1.18 -2.39
N ILE A 10 1.50 2.01 -2.73
CA ILE A 10 1.39 2.66 -4.04
C ILE A 10 0.80 4.07 -3.90
N ASN A 11 0.92 4.89 -4.94
CA ASN A 11 0.29 6.20 -4.96
C ASN A 11 -1.22 6.13 -5.27
N GLN A 12 -1.90 7.27 -5.13
CA GLN A 12 -3.34 7.44 -5.39
C GLN A 12 -3.78 6.98 -6.78
N PHE A 13 -2.93 7.16 -7.79
CA PHE A 13 -3.24 6.82 -9.18
C PHE A 13 -3.30 5.30 -9.36
N PHE A 14 -2.24 4.59 -8.96
CA PHE A 14 -2.23 3.12 -9.00
C PHE A 14 -3.23 2.49 -8.01
N GLY A 15 -3.57 3.22 -6.95
CA GLY A 15 -4.61 2.87 -5.98
C GLY A 15 -6.04 3.07 -6.49
N GLY A 16 -6.23 3.67 -7.67
CA GLY A 16 -7.56 3.91 -8.25
C GLY A 16 -8.37 4.99 -7.53
N ILE A 17 -7.72 5.88 -6.79
CA ILE A 17 -8.37 7.01 -6.09
C ILE A 17 -8.63 8.16 -7.07
N GLY A 18 -7.69 8.45 -7.98
CA GLY A 18 -7.79 9.53 -8.96
C GLY A 18 -6.42 9.95 -9.49
N GLY A 19 -6.38 10.99 -10.32
CA GLY A 19 -5.14 11.50 -10.91
C GLY A 19 -4.51 12.59 -10.05
N GLU A 20 -3.98 13.62 -10.71
CA GLU A 20 -3.38 14.80 -10.05
C GLU A 20 -4.39 15.54 -9.17
N ASP A 21 -5.68 15.54 -9.53
CA ASP A 21 -6.76 16.15 -8.76
C ASP A 21 -7.02 15.49 -7.39
N LYS A 22 -6.40 14.32 -7.17
CA LYS A 22 -6.44 13.55 -5.91
C LYS A 22 -5.06 13.33 -5.31
N ALA A 23 -4.03 14.05 -5.76
CA ALA A 23 -2.67 13.90 -5.23
C ALA A 23 -2.54 14.32 -3.75
N ASP A 24 -3.52 15.04 -3.20
CA ASP A 24 -3.59 15.43 -1.78
C ASP A 24 -4.38 14.42 -0.92
N ALA A 25 -4.73 13.25 -1.47
CA ALA A 25 -5.45 12.21 -0.73
C ALA A 25 -4.62 11.70 0.46
N SER A 26 -5.22 11.71 1.65
CA SER A 26 -4.60 11.17 2.86
C SER A 26 -4.33 9.66 2.74
N PRO A 27 -3.38 9.12 3.51
CA PRO A 27 -3.12 7.70 3.60
C PRO A 27 -4.41 6.89 3.77
N THR A 28 -4.56 5.86 2.96
CA THR A 28 -5.73 4.99 2.95
C THR A 28 -5.27 3.54 2.81
N TYR A 29 -6.05 2.65 3.40
CA TYR A 29 -5.80 1.22 3.35
C TYR A 29 -6.89 0.49 2.53
N ARG A 30 -6.49 -0.54 1.79
CA ARG A 30 -7.37 -1.47 1.07
C ARG A 30 -6.97 -2.92 1.39
N SER A 31 -7.95 -3.75 1.72
CA SER A 31 -7.74 -5.19 1.92
C SER A 31 -7.36 -5.88 0.61
N GLY A 32 -6.29 -6.68 0.63
CA GLY A 32 -5.78 -7.41 -0.53
C GLY A 32 -5.06 -6.54 -1.57
N PRO A 33 -4.71 -7.13 -2.73
CA PRO A 33 -3.97 -6.43 -3.78
C PRO A 33 -4.85 -5.44 -4.55
N VAL A 34 -4.32 -4.24 -4.81
CA VAL A 34 -4.92 -3.22 -5.68
C VAL A 34 -3.93 -2.82 -6.77
N GLY A 35 -4.45 -2.55 -7.98
CA GLY A 35 -3.64 -2.06 -9.10
C GLY A 35 -2.45 -2.98 -9.41
N PRO A 36 -1.21 -2.45 -9.46
CA PRO A 36 0.01 -3.26 -9.68
C PRO A 36 0.21 -4.35 -8.62
N GLY A 37 -0.39 -4.22 -7.43
CA GLY A 37 -0.38 -5.26 -6.40
C GLY A 37 -0.98 -6.59 -6.86
N THR A 38 -1.88 -6.57 -7.84
CA THR A 38 -2.45 -7.80 -8.44
C THR A 38 -1.40 -8.54 -9.25
N ALA A 39 -0.57 -7.82 -10.01
CA ALA A 39 0.53 -8.42 -10.74
C ALA A 39 1.61 -8.91 -9.78
N LEU A 40 1.93 -8.14 -8.75
CA LEU A 40 2.87 -8.55 -7.69
C LEU A 40 2.44 -9.87 -7.05
N ALA A 41 1.17 -9.99 -6.62
CA ALA A 41 0.64 -11.22 -6.02
C ALA A 41 0.78 -12.44 -6.94
N ARG A 42 0.57 -12.28 -8.25
CA ARG A 42 0.75 -13.36 -9.24
C ARG A 42 2.22 -13.81 -9.34
N HIS A 43 3.17 -12.89 -9.32
CA HIS A 43 4.59 -13.21 -9.43
C HIS A 43 5.17 -13.84 -8.16
N LEU A 44 4.63 -13.47 -6.99
CA LEU A 44 5.03 -14.05 -5.71
C LEU A 44 4.60 -15.52 -5.55
N GLY A 45 3.51 -15.92 -6.21
CA GLY A 45 3.03 -17.31 -6.20
C GLY A 45 2.69 -17.79 -4.78
N ALA A 46 2.97 -19.06 -4.49
CA ALA A 46 2.66 -19.66 -3.19
C ALA A 46 3.60 -19.22 -2.04
N GLY A 47 4.70 -18.52 -2.35
CA GLY A 47 5.70 -18.10 -1.37
C GLY A 47 5.28 -16.90 -0.52
N ALA A 48 4.38 -16.06 -1.03
CA ALA A 48 3.90 -14.87 -0.34
C ALA A 48 2.49 -14.47 -0.78
N THR A 49 1.76 -13.81 0.10
CA THR A 49 0.41 -13.32 -0.12
C THR A 49 0.37 -11.81 0.12
N VAL A 50 -0.11 -11.05 -0.86
CA VAL A 50 -0.41 -9.62 -0.67
C VAL A 50 -1.69 -9.51 0.16
N VAL A 51 -1.55 -9.21 1.45
CA VAL A 51 -2.67 -9.15 2.41
C VAL A 51 -3.34 -7.78 2.42
N GLY A 52 -2.64 -6.75 1.96
CA GLY A 52 -3.13 -5.37 1.96
C GLY A 52 -2.38 -4.45 1.02
N THR A 53 -3.02 -3.34 0.69
CA THR A 53 -2.44 -2.26 -0.08
C THR A 53 -2.57 -0.94 0.70
N LEU A 54 -1.46 -0.25 0.88
CA LEU A 54 -1.41 1.12 1.39
C LEU A 54 -1.39 2.09 0.21
N ILE A 55 -2.16 3.15 0.30
CA ILE A 55 -2.29 4.15 -0.76
C ILE A 55 -2.12 5.54 -0.15
N CYS A 56 -1.26 6.37 -0.71
CA CYS A 56 -1.12 7.77 -0.32
C CYS A 56 -1.08 8.67 -1.56
N GLY A 57 -1.61 9.88 -1.45
CA GLY A 57 -1.43 10.90 -2.47
C GLY A 57 0.02 11.38 -2.54
N ASP A 58 0.56 11.52 -3.75
CA ASP A 58 1.94 11.96 -3.97
C ASP A 58 2.24 13.33 -3.30
N ASN A 59 1.35 14.32 -3.46
CA ASN A 59 1.52 15.63 -2.83
C ASN A 59 1.41 15.53 -1.31
N TYR A 60 0.38 14.81 -0.81
CA TYR A 60 0.21 14.63 0.63
C TYR A 60 1.45 14.01 1.28
N PHE A 61 2.03 12.99 0.65
CA PHE A 61 3.24 12.33 1.18
C PHE A 61 4.45 13.29 1.22
N VAL A 62 4.60 14.14 0.21
CA VAL A 62 5.71 15.11 0.17
C VAL A 62 5.52 16.25 1.17
N GLU A 63 4.31 16.78 1.30
CA GLU A 63 4.00 17.91 2.18
C GLU A 63 3.92 17.51 3.66
N HIS A 64 3.53 16.26 3.93
CA HIS A 64 3.28 15.74 5.28
C HIS A 64 4.08 14.46 5.58
N THR A 65 5.32 14.34 5.10
CA THR A 65 6.09 13.08 5.13
C THR A 65 6.08 12.36 6.48
N ASP A 66 6.39 13.05 7.58
CA ASP A 66 6.46 12.41 8.90
C ASP A 66 5.09 11.91 9.38
N GLU A 67 4.02 12.69 9.12
CA GLU A 67 2.65 12.33 9.45
C GLU A 67 2.17 11.15 8.58
N ALA A 68 2.40 11.23 7.28
CA ALA A 68 2.05 10.19 6.31
C ALA A 68 2.73 8.86 6.63
N VAL A 69 4.04 8.88 6.93
CA VAL A 69 4.79 7.67 7.33
C VAL A 69 4.22 7.11 8.63
N THR A 70 3.93 7.95 9.62
CA THR A 70 3.35 7.51 10.90
C THR A 70 2.00 6.82 10.69
N GLU A 71 1.11 7.43 9.92
CA GLU A 71 -0.22 6.88 9.62
C GLU A 71 -0.13 5.59 8.80
N LEU A 72 0.70 5.56 7.74
CA LEU A 72 0.93 4.37 6.92
C LEU A 72 1.47 3.19 7.75
N LEU A 73 2.40 3.45 8.68
CA LEU A 73 2.92 2.42 9.59
C LEU A 73 1.85 1.95 10.59
N GLN A 74 0.96 2.82 11.05
CA GLN A 74 -0.17 2.42 11.89
C GLN A 74 -1.16 1.55 11.11
N LEU A 75 -1.46 1.89 9.86
CA LEU A 75 -2.31 1.10 8.97
C LEU A 75 -1.66 -0.25 8.61
N ALA A 76 -0.35 -0.29 8.39
CA ALA A 76 0.40 -1.52 8.08
C ALA A 76 0.31 -2.55 9.23
N LYS A 77 0.28 -2.07 10.48
CA LYS A 77 0.16 -2.94 11.67
C LYS A 77 -1.16 -3.72 11.71
N THR A 78 -2.20 -3.30 10.99
CA THR A 78 -3.50 -4.00 10.95
C THR A 78 -3.39 -5.43 10.43
N TYR A 79 -2.38 -5.74 9.60
CA TYR A 79 -2.24 -7.06 8.95
C TYR A 79 -1.05 -7.87 9.41
N ASP A 80 -0.29 -7.40 10.40
CA ASP A 80 0.91 -8.08 10.90
C ASP A 80 1.82 -8.51 9.72
N ALA A 81 2.07 -7.58 8.81
CA ALA A 81 2.80 -7.87 7.58
C ALA A 81 4.26 -8.18 7.88
N ASP A 82 4.82 -9.18 7.19
CA ASP A 82 6.23 -9.55 7.30
C ASP A 82 7.11 -8.62 6.46
N VAL A 83 6.57 -8.13 5.33
CA VAL A 83 7.30 -7.34 4.33
C VAL A 83 6.41 -6.23 3.78
N LEU A 84 7.00 -5.05 3.59
CA LEU A 84 6.44 -3.96 2.81
C LEU A 84 7.16 -3.89 1.45
N VAL A 85 6.39 -3.75 0.37
CA VAL A 85 6.89 -3.53 -1.01
C VAL A 85 6.33 -2.20 -1.49
N ALA A 86 7.14 -1.37 -2.14
CA ALA A 86 6.78 -0.05 -2.65
C ALA A 86 7.35 0.16 -4.06
#